data_AF-A0A7Y5NG00-F1
#
_entry.id   AF-A0A7Y5NG00-F1
#
_cell.length_a   1.000
_cell.length_b   1.000
_cell.length_c   1.000
_cell.angle_alpha   90.00
_cell.angle_beta   90.00
_cell.angle_gamma   90.00
#
_symmetry.space_group_name_H-M   'P 1'
#
loop_
_entity.id
_entity.type
_entity.pdbx_description
1 polymer ?
#
loop_
_entity_poly.entity_id
_entity_poly.type
_entity_poly.pdbx_seq_one_letter_code
_entity_poly.pdbx_strand_id
1 'polypeptide(L)' 'MPADSLLDVKNSSALDIATQGYGVGNWYLYNGRSEKAREIFHRVLQGKYWAAFGYIAAEADLKRMKEE' A
#
# COMPACT_ATOMS: atom_id res chain seq x y z
N MET A 1 -0.29 -0.59 -18.36
CA MET A 1 -0.50 0.55 -17.44
C MET A 1 0.20 0.23 -16.12
N PRO A 2 0.82 1.19 -15.43
CA PRO A 2 1.47 0.95 -14.13
C PRO A 2 0.41 0.66 -13.06
N ALA A 3 0.68 -0.27 -12.13
CA ALA A 3 -0.32 -0.70 -11.15
C ALA A 3 -0.81 0.44 -10.24
N ASP A 4 0.07 1.39 -9.92
CA ASP A 4 -0.24 2.61 -9.15
C ASP A 4 -1.16 3.59 -9.86
N SER A 5 -1.41 3.43 -11.17
CA SER A 5 -2.46 4.21 -11.86
C SER A 5 -3.87 3.95 -11.33
N LEU A 6 -4.06 2.87 -10.56
CA LEU A 6 -5.32 2.60 -9.86
C LEU A 6 -5.55 3.53 -8.66
N LEU A 7 -4.51 4.21 -8.17
CA LEU A 7 -4.60 5.07 -6.99
C LEU A 7 -5.01 6.49 -7.40
N ASP A 8 -6.32 6.73 -7.52
CA ASP A 8 -6.86 8.09 -7.68
C ASP A 8 -6.95 8.81 -6.34
N VAL A 9 -5.83 9.36 -5.88
CA VAL A 9 -5.73 9.94 -4.54
C VAL A 9 -6.54 11.23 -4.39
N LYS A 10 -7.07 11.80 -5.48
CA LYS A 10 -7.93 12.99 -5.41
C LYS A 10 -9.40 12.63 -5.18
N ASN A 11 -9.85 11.49 -5.69
CA ASN A 11 -11.26 11.10 -5.66
C ASN A 11 -11.55 9.87 -4.78
N SER A 12 -10.53 9.11 -4.39
CA SER A 12 -10.69 7.95 -3.52
C SER A 12 -10.86 8.34 -2.05
N SER A 13 -11.74 7.64 -1.34
CA SER A 13 -11.80 7.76 0.11
C SER A 13 -10.52 7.22 0.75
N ALA A 14 -10.21 7.61 1.99
CA ALA A 14 -9.04 7.06 2.65
C ALA A 14 -9.17 5.56 2.99
N LEU A 15 -10.40 5.00 2.99
CA LEU A 15 -10.63 3.54 3.03
C LEU A 15 -10.25 2.88 1.70
N ASP A 16 -10.62 3.51 0.58
CA ASP A 16 -10.26 3.03 -0.77
C ASP A 16 -8.76 3.06 -0.98
N ILE A 17 -8.10 4.17 -0.58
CA ILE A 17 -6.64 4.31 -0.65
C ILE A 17 -5.96 3.21 0.17
N ALA A 18 -6.45 2.91 1.39
CA ALA A 18 -5.85 1.87 2.21
C ALA A 18 -5.99 0.48 1.56
N THR A 19 -7.18 0.16 1.07
CA THR A 19 -7.51 -1.15 0.49
C THR A 19 -6.82 -1.37 -0.86
N GLN A 20 -6.97 -0.43 -1.78
CA GLN A 20 -6.39 -0.52 -3.13
C GLN A 20 -4.88 -0.30 -3.09
N GLY A 21 -4.42 0.63 -2.25
CA GLY A 21 -2.99 0.89 -2.04
C GLY A 21 -2.25 -0.36 -1.60
N TYR A 22 -2.82 -1.13 -0.67
CA TYR A 22 -2.21 -2.41 -0.30
C TYR A 22 -2.15 -3.39 -1.49
N GLY A 23 -3.21 -3.52 -2.27
CA GLY A 23 -3.20 -4.39 -3.47
C GLY A 23 -2.13 -4.00 -4.49
N VAL A 24 -1.98 -2.69 -4.75
CA VAL A 24 -0.94 -2.16 -5.63
C VAL A 24 0.46 -2.42 -5.07
N GLY A 25 0.68 -2.14 -3.78
CA GLY A 25 1.96 -2.38 -3.12
C GLY A 25 2.33 -3.87 -3.11
N ASN A 26 1.38 -4.74 -2.81
CA ASN A 26 1.56 -6.19 -2.82
C ASN A 26 1.91 -6.71 -4.23
N TRP A 27 1.26 -6.19 -5.29
CA TRP A 27 1.65 -6.52 -6.66
C TRP A 27 3.09 -6.10 -6.98
N TYR A 28 3.51 -4.91 -6.54
CA TYR A 28 4.91 -4.48 -6.70
C TYR A 28 5.88 -5.40 -5.96
N LEU A 29 5.55 -5.78 -4.73
CA LEU A 29 6.35 -6.68 -3.91
C LEU A 29 6.47 -8.07 -4.55
N TYR A 30 5.35 -8.64 -4.98
CA TYR A 30 5.31 -9.95 -5.66
C TYR A 30 6.19 -9.99 -6.92
N ASN A 31 6.34 -8.86 -7.60
CA ASN A 31 7.19 -8.73 -8.78
C ASN A 31 8.65 -8.32 -8.45
N GLY A 32 9.09 -8.43 -7.20
CA GLY A 32 10.46 -8.10 -6.78
C GLY A 32 10.79 -6.60 -6.79
N ARG A 33 9.78 -5.72 -6.94
CA ARG A 33 9.94 -4.26 -6.95
C ARG A 33 9.70 -3.69 -5.55
N SER A 34 10.51 -4.12 -4.60
CA SER A 34 10.34 -3.88 -3.16
C SER A 34 10.39 -2.39 -2.78
N GLU A 35 11.19 -1.56 -3.47
CA GLU A 35 11.22 -0.11 -3.21
C GLU A 35 9.89 0.57 -3.51
N LYS A 36 9.27 0.23 -4.65
CA LYS A 36 7.94 0.75 -5.01
C LYS A 36 6.86 0.25 -4.06
N ALA A 37 6.92 -1.02 -3.66
CA ALA A 37 6.01 -1.57 -2.67
C ALA A 37 6.08 -0.78 -1.34
N ARG A 38 7.31 -0.51 -0.87
CA ARG A 38 7.57 0.26 0.35
C ARG A 38 7.00 1.67 0.28
N GLU A 39 7.19 2.37 -0.84
CA GLU A 39 6.62 3.70 -1.06
C GLU A 39 5.09 3.69 -0.96
N ILE A 40 4.45 2.74 -1.63
CA ILE A 40 2.98 2.62 -1.63
C ILE A 40 2.46 2.26 -0.24
N PHE A 41 3.10 1.32 0.47
CA PHE A 41 2.71 0.97 1.84
C PHE A 41 2.86 2.15 2.80
N HIS A 42 3.92 2.96 2.68
CA HIS A 42 4.04 4.17 3.47
C HIS A 42 2.90 5.16 3.20
N ARG A 43 2.48 5.29 1.94
CA ARG A 43 1.33 6.12 1.57
C ARG A 43 0.02 5.61 2.18
N VAL A 44 -0.18 4.29 2.20
CA VAL A 44 -1.32 3.66 2.90
C VAL A 44 -1.32 4.03 4.38
N LEU A 45 -0.15 3.98 5.05
CA LEU A 45 -0.03 4.31 6.47
C LEU A 45 -0.18 5.81 6.80
N GLN A 46 -0.08 6.70 5.81
CA GLN A 46 -0.43 8.11 6.00
C GLN A 46 -1.95 8.34 6.08
N GLY A 47 -2.75 7.36 5.67
CA GLY A 47 -4.21 7.40 5.77
C GLY A 47 -4.71 7.25 7.21
N LYS A 48 -5.90 7.79 7.50
CA LYS A 48 -6.51 7.75 8.85
C LYS A 48 -7.32 6.47 9.14
N TYR A 49 -7.50 5.58 8.15
CA TYR A 49 -8.31 4.37 8.26
C TYR A 49 -7.48 3.18 8.73
N TRP A 50 -7.03 3.23 9.99
CA TRP A 50 -6.20 2.18 10.60
C TRP A 50 -6.90 0.81 10.67
N ALA A 51 -8.23 0.79 10.77
CA ALA A 51 -9.02 -0.45 10.84
C ALA A 51 -9.19 -1.14 9.49
N ALA A 52 -8.81 -0.50 8.37
CA ALA A 52 -8.88 -1.11 7.05
C ALA A 52 -7.85 -2.24 6.94
N PHE A 53 -8.24 -3.38 6.36
CA PHE A 53 -7.33 -4.52 6.22
C PHE A 53 -6.05 -4.13 5.46
N GLY A 54 -6.17 -3.27 4.45
CA GLY A 54 -5.02 -2.81 3.66
C GLY A 54 -4.02 -1.98 4.47
N TYR A 55 -4.49 -1.24 5.48
CA TYR A 55 -3.61 -0.55 6.42
C TYR A 55 -2.82 -1.55 7.26
N ILE A 56 -3.52 -2.50 7.89
CA ILE A 56 -2.93 -3.52 8.77
C ILE A 56 -1.92 -4.37 7.99
N ALA A 57 -2.27 -4.77 6.77
CA ALA A 57 -1.40 -5.59 5.94
C ALA A 57 -0.16 -4.82 5.45
N ALA A 58 -0.32 -3.54 5.06
CA ALA A 58 0.80 -2.67 4.70
C ALA A 58 1.77 -2.46 5.89
N GLU A 59 1.26 -2.30 7.10
CA GLU A 59 2.07 -2.20 8.31
C GLU A 59 2.86 -3.50 8.57
N ALA A 60 2.20 -4.65 8.46
CA ALA A 60 2.81 -5.95 8.65
C ALA A 60 3.93 -6.23 7.63
N ASP A 61 3.70 -5.93 6.35
CA ASP A 61 4.70 -6.12 5.30
C ASP A 61 5.88 -5.15 5.47
N LEU A 62 5.62 -3.87 5.78
CA LEU A 62 6.70 -2.91 6.07
C LEU A 62 7.56 -3.34 7.26
N LYS A 63 6.98 -4.01 8.25
CA LYS A 63 7.73 -4.58 9.38
C LYS A 63 8.63 -5.72 8.91
N ARG A 64 8.11 -6.69 8.14
CA ARG A 64 8.89 -7.81 7.59
C ARG A 64 10.05 -7.33 6.71
N MET A 65 9.80 -6.32 5.86
CA MET A 65 10.81 -5.74 4.97
C MET A 65 11.95 -5.00 5.69
N LYS A 66 11.85 -4.74 7.00
CA LYS A 66 12.93 -4.15 7.82
C LYS A 66 13.75 -5.20 8.56
N GLU A 67 13.26 -6.43 8.63
CA GLU A 67 13.92 -7.57 9.29
C GLU A 67 14.82 -8.35 8.30
N GLU A 68 14.77 -8.01 7.01
CA GLU A 68 15.66 -8.46 5.92
C GLU A 68 16.86 -7.52 5.72
#